data_AF-A0A1E3KCQ8-F1
#
_entry.id   AF-A0A1E3KCQ8-F1
#
_cell.length_a   1.000
_cell.length_b   1.000
_cell.length_c   1.000
_cell.angle_alpha   90.00
_cell.angle_beta   90.00
_cell.angle_gamma   90.00
#
_symmetry.space_group_name_H-M   'P 1'
#
loop_
_entity.id
_entity.type
_entity.pdbx_description
1 polymer ?
#
loop_
_entity_poly.entity_id
_entity_poly.type
_entity_poly.pdbx_seq_one_letter_code
_entity_poly.pdbx_strand_id
1 'polypeptide(L)'
;MLFGNVLSLLAVAGSVSATGLLGLDLGATVNVGVGLDLRLGAPASVRDSCANKGDFLTEILGRVICSSNDTRTEPEDGLTCPKGWSMHKEEKCCIPSTETAPCDCGEGYTYNDQNKKCDKVQGNCPDNQWYHRRSSSCIDNSKPSDPISDILCPLVGWVLRSDRCEPENEHSPEPSTCPEGHEWSPQSCTCGGGGSPSQRALAARHTGILYGANSFKARQLVH
;
A
#
# COMPACT_ATOMS: atom_id res chain seq x y z
N MET A 1 -45.63 16.61 -25.85
CA MET A 1 -44.27 16.64 -26.42
C MET A 1 -43.55 17.83 -25.82
N LEU A 2 -42.53 17.60 -25.00
CA LEU A 2 -41.29 18.38 -24.89
C LEU A 2 -40.52 17.83 -23.70
N PHE A 3 -39.49 17.05 -24.03
CA PHE A 3 -38.53 16.45 -23.13
C PHE A 3 -37.67 17.55 -22.49
N GLY A 4 -37.55 17.54 -21.16
CA GLY A 4 -36.61 18.35 -20.41
C GLY A 4 -35.57 17.47 -19.75
N ASN A 5 -34.49 17.17 -20.47
CA ASN A 5 -33.28 16.55 -19.95
C ASN A 5 -32.68 17.43 -18.85
N VAL A 6 -32.45 16.86 -17.65
CA VAL A 6 -31.42 17.37 -16.74
C VAL A 6 -30.59 16.18 -16.27
N LEU A 7 -29.53 15.93 -17.04
CA LEU A 7 -28.34 15.17 -16.66
C LEU A 7 -27.74 15.87 -15.42
N SER A 8 -27.65 15.18 -14.29
CA SER A 8 -26.76 15.60 -13.19
C SER A 8 -25.69 14.54 -13.01
N LEU A 9 -24.56 14.78 -13.68
CA LEU A 9 -23.30 14.10 -13.45
C LEU A 9 -22.74 14.51 -12.08
N LEU A 10 -22.67 13.56 -11.15
CA LEU A 10 -21.69 13.55 -10.07
C LEU A 10 -21.08 12.16 -10.00
N ALA A 11 -20.26 11.84 -11.01
CA ALA A 11 -19.35 10.71 -10.98
C ALA A 11 -18.04 11.14 -10.32
N VAL A 12 -17.87 10.83 -9.04
CA VAL A 12 -16.53 10.71 -8.41
C VAL A 12 -16.57 9.56 -7.40
N ALA A 13 -16.64 8.32 -7.92
CA ALA A 13 -15.82 7.26 -7.37
C ALA A 13 -14.67 7.11 -8.36
N GLY A 14 -13.78 8.11 -8.35
CA GLY A 14 -12.51 7.98 -9.05
C GLY A 14 -11.76 6.84 -8.38
N SER A 15 -11.66 5.70 -9.06
CA SER A 15 -10.51 4.84 -8.87
C SER A 15 -9.30 5.70 -9.22
N VAL A 16 -8.62 6.21 -8.19
CA VAL A 16 -7.30 6.77 -8.36
C VAL A 16 -6.35 5.58 -8.48
N SER A 17 -6.41 4.86 -9.61
CA SER A 17 -5.20 4.22 -10.12
C SER A 17 -4.66 5.17 -11.17
N ALA A 18 -3.79 6.08 -10.70
CA ALA A 18 -2.98 6.86 -11.60
C ALA A 18 -2.23 5.88 -12.51
N THR A 19 -2.60 5.87 -13.79
CA THR A 19 -1.79 5.29 -14.85
C THR A 19 -0.48 6.07 -14.89
N GLY A 20 0.57 5.45 -14.37
CA GLY A 20 1.91 5.99 -14.42
C GLY A 20 2.91 4.91 -14.05
N LEU A 21 3.73 4.52 -15.02
CA LEU A 21 4.96 3.76 -14.80
C LEU A 21 5.70 4.27 -13.54
N LEU A 22 6.28 3.34 -12.77
CA LEU A 22 6.93 3.47 -11.45
C LEU A 22 5.98 3.05 -10.32
N GLY A 23 6.43 2.06 -9.54
CA GLY A 23 5.61 1.27 -8.62
C GLY A 23 4.63 2.09 -7.77
N LEU A 24 3.40 1.57 -7.64
CA LEU A 24 2.41 2.05 -6.68
C LEU A 24 3.12 2.33 -5.34
N ASP A 25 3.07 3.60 -4.96
CA ASP A 25 3.67 4.19 -3.77
C ASP A 25 3.42 3.36 -2.51
N LEU A 26 4.51 3.05 -1.81
CA LEU A 26 4.71 3.34 -0.38
C LEU A 26 3.41 3.53 0.43
N GLY A 27 2.85 2.45 0.99
CA GLY A 27 1.78 2.50 1.97
C GLY A 27 0.43 2.99 1.44
N ALA A 28 0.20 2.93 0.12
CA ALA A 28 -1.04 3.36 -0.49
C ALA A 28 -2.24 2.59 0.08
N THR A 29 -3.21 3.34 0.59
CA THR A 29 -4.50 2.80 0.97
C THR A 29 -5.37 2.77 -0.29
N VAL A 30 -5.85 1.59 -0.66
CA VAL A 30 -6.73 1.41 -1.81
C VAL A 30 -8.18 1.30 -1.36
N ASN A 31 -9.05 2.10 -1.97
CA ASN A 31 -10.49 1.95 -1.83
C ASN A 31 -11.01 1.11 -2.99
N VAL A 32 -11.54 -0.06 -2.67
CA VAL A 32 -12.09 -0.99 -3.67
C VAL A 32 -13.62 -1.09 -3.57
N GLY A 33 -14.22 -0.37 -2.61
CA GLY A 33 -15.66 -0.29 -2.46
C GLY A 33 -16.31 0.32 -3.71
N VAL A 34 -17.46 -0.23 -4.10
CA VAL A 34 -18.19 0.29 -5.27
C VAL A 34 -19.12 1.44 -4.89
N GLY A 35 -19.26 2.40 -5.80
CA GLY A 35 -20.21 3.50 -5.69
C GLY A 35 -21.67 3.03 -5.74
N LEU A 36 -22.59 3.89 -5.31
CA LEU A 36 -24.01 3.56 -5.15
C LEU A 36 -24.66 3.01 -6.44
N ASP A 37 -24.33 3.57 -7.60
CA ASP A 37 -24.92 3.16 -8.88
C ASP A 37 -24.57 1.70 -9.23
N LEU A 38 -23.31 1.32 -9.02
CA LEU A 38 -22.84 -0.06 -9.21
C LEU A 38 -23.42 -1.01 -8.15
N ARG A 39 -23.60 -0.54 -6.90
CA ARG A 39 -24.29 -1.33 -5.86
C ARG A 39 -25.72 -1.65 -6.26
N LEU A 40 -26.45 -0.68 -6.83
CA LEU A 40 -27.84 -0.86 -7.27
C LEU A 40 -27.94 -1.72 -8.54
N GLY A 41 -26.95 -1.64 -9.42
CA GLY A 41 -26.84 -2.46 -10.63
C GLY A 41 -26.33 -3.89 -10.40
N ALA A 42 -25.77 -4.18 -9.23
CA ALA A 42 -25.26 -5.51 -8.91
C ALA A 42 -26.39 -6.55 -8.88
N PRO A 43 -26.12 -7.81 -9.30
CA PRO A 43 -27.11 -8.89 -9.23
C PRO A 43 -27.68 -9.03 -7.81
N ALA A 44 -29.00 -9.27 -7.72
CA ALA A 44 -29.67 -9.44 -6.43
C ALA A 44 -28.99 -10.53 -5.58
N SER A 45 -28.58 -11.64 -6.19
CA SER A 45 -27.84 -12.71 -5.51
C SER A 45 -26.54 -12.25 -4.85
N VAL A 46 -25.79 -11.34 -5.49
CA VAL A 46 -24.53 -10.80 -4.95
C VAL A 46 -24.81 -9.80 -3.84
N ARG A 47 -25.86 -8.99 -3.96
CA ARG A 47 -26.27 -8.05 -2.91
C ARG A 47 -26.77 -8.79 -1.67
N ASP A 48 -27.59 -9.82 -1.87
CA ASP A 48 -28.18 -10.61 -0.81
C ASP A 48 -27.12 -11.45 -0.08
N SER A 49 -26.08 -11.92 -0.79
CA SER A 49 -24.93 -12.59 -0.16
C SER A 49 -23.97 -11.65 0.57
N CYS A 50 -24.13 -10.33 0.39
CA CYS A 50 -23.28 -9.28 0.98
C CYS A 50 -24.01 -8.44 2.03
N ALA A 51 -24.96 -9.05 2.74
CA ALA A 51 -25.84 -8.36 3.66
C ALA A 51 -25.34 -8.36 5.12
N ASN A 52 -24.28 -9.09 5.46
CA ASN A 52 -23.82 -9.15 6.84
C ASN A 52 -23.02 -7.90 7.23
N LYS A 53 -22.97 -7.64 8.53
CA LYS A 53 -22.21 -6.51 9.07
C LYS A 53 -20.72 -6.68 8.76
N GLY A 54 -20.16 -5.71 8.04
CA GLY A 54 -18.75 -5.69 7.65
C GLY A 54 -18.49 -6.26 6.24
N ASP A 55 -19.52 -6.84 5.61
CA ASP A 55 -19.47 -7.19 4.20
C ASP A 55 -19.55 -5.93 3.35
N PHE A 56 -18.91 -5.95 2.19
CA PHE A 56 -19.00 -4.84 1.25
C PHE A 56 -18.88 -5.31 -0.20
N LEU A 57 -19.55 -4.57 -1.08
CA LEU A 57 -19.46 -4.79 -2.51
C LEU A 57 -18.20 -4.10 -3.05
N THR A 58 -17.42 -4.85 -3.82
CA THR A 58 -16.19 -4.41 -4.46
C THR A 58 -16.24 -4.70 -5.95
N GLU A 59 -15.64 -3.84 -6.77
CA GLU A 59 -15.52 -4.08 -8.21
C GLU A 59 -14.10 -4.54 -8.49
N ILE A 60 -13.98 -5.77 -8.96
CA ILE A 60 -12.69 -6.39 -9.26
C ILE A 60 -12.82 -7.04 -10.63
N LEU A 61 -11.87 -6.72 -11.53
CA LEU A 61 -11.84 -7.22 -12.91
C LEU A 61 -13.15 -6.94 -13.69
N GLY A 62 -13.79 -5.79 -13.44
CA GLY A 62 -15.04 -5.37 -14.09
C GLY A 62 -16.29 -6.12 -13.60
N ARG A 63 -16.20 -6.81 -12.46
CA ARG A 63 -17.32 -7.53 -11.84
C ARG A 63 -17.55 -7.01 -10.45
N VAL A 64 -18.82 -6.79 -10.10
CA VAL A 64 -19.22 -6.49 -8.72
C VAL A 64 -19.35 -7.81 -7.97
N ILE A 65 -18.56 -7.97 -6.93
CA ILE A 65 -18.49 -9.16 -6.09
C ILE A 65 -18.63 -8.77 -4.62
N CYS A 66 -18.93 -9.73 -3.76
CA CYS A 66 -18.96 -9.50 -2.32
C CYS A 66 -17.61 -9.83 -1.67
N SER A 67 -17.04 -8.89 -0.92
CA SER A 67 -15.98 -9.19 0.05
C SER A 67 -16.63 -9.44 1.41
N SER A 68 -16.65 -10.71 1.82
CA SER A 68 -17.16 -11.16 3.12
C SER A 68 -16.30 -12.30 3.66
N ASN A 69 -16.48 -12.67 4.92
CA ASN A 69 -15.80 -13.86 5.46
C ASN A 69 -16.18 -15.14 4.71
N ASP A 70 -17.41 -15.23 4.21
CA ASP A 70 -17.90 -16.41 3.50
C ASP A 70 -17.32 -16.54 2.08
N THR A 71 -16.86 -15.44 1.48
CA THR A 71 -16.22 -15.46 0.16
C THR A 71 -14.69 -15.56 0.21
N ARG A 72 -14.08 -15.53 1.40
CA ARG A 72 -12.61 -15.56 1.60
C ARG A 72 -12.04 -16.97 1.75
N THR A 73 -10.87 -17.19 1.16
CA THR A 73 -10.03 -18.37 1.36
C THR A 73 -8.56 -17.95 1.45
N GLU A 74 -7.73 -18.84 1.99
CA GLU A 74 -6.29 -18.68 1.89
C GLU A 74 -5.84 -18.75 0.43
N PRO A 75 -4.84 -17.95 0.02
CA PRO A 75 -4.27 -18.04 -1.31
C PRO A 75 -3.66 -19.42 -1.57
N GLU A 76 -3.80 -19.93 -2.79
CA GLU A 76 -3.13 -21.16 -3.23
C GLU A 76 -1.61 -20.94 -3.39
N ASP A 77 -0.82 -22.01 -3.32
CA ASP A 77 0.64 -21.95 -3.43
C ASP A 77 1.09 -21.17 -4.68
N GLY A 78 1.93 -20.15 -4.46
CA GLY A 78 2.44 -19.27 -5.52
C GLY A 78 1.59 -18.05 -5.85
N LEU A 79 0.41 -17.87 -5.22
CA LEU A 79 -0.37 -16.65 -5.30
C LEU A 79 -0.23 -15.84 -4.01
N THR A 80 0.49 -14.73 -4.06
CA THR A 80 0.64 -13.85 -2.89
C THR A 80 -0.43 -12.75 -2.97
N CYS A 81 -1.32 -12.68 -2.00
CA CYS A 81 -2.17 -11.50 -1.82
C CYS A 81 -1.44 -10.45 -0.98
N PRO A 82 -1.83 -9.17 -1.08
CA PRO A 82 -1.30 -8.17 -0.17
C PRO A 82 -1.52 -8.59 1.29
N LYS A 83 -0.66 -8.14 2.19
CA LYS A 83 -0.74 -8.49 3.60
C LYS A 83 -2.08 -8.08 4.20
N GLY A 84 -2.70 -9.00 4.93
CA GLY A 84 -4.01 -8.80 5.54
C GLY A 84 -5.19 -8.90 4.54
N TRP A 85 -4.92 -9.25 3.28
CA TRP A 85 -5.94 -9.58 2.29
C TRP A 85 -6.11 -11.10 2.19
N SER A 86 -7.20 -11.53 1.57
CA SER A 86 -7.50 -12.95 1.33
C SER A 86 -7.85 -13.18 -0.14
N MET A 87 -7.84 -14.43 -0.57
CA MET A 87 -8.28 -14.79 -1.91
C MET A 87 -9.79 -14.96 -1.94
N HIS A 88 -10.47 -14.47 -2.98
CA HIS A 88 -11.88 -14.77 -3.21
C HIS A 88 -12.04 -16.22 -3.71
N LYS A 89 -12.92 -17.01 -3.07
CA LYS A 89 -13.10 -18.44 -3.34
C LYS A 89 -13.39 -18.76 -4.81
N GLU A 90 -14.29 -18.00 -5.42
CA GLU A 90 -14.79 -18.25 -6.80
C GLU A 90 -13.98 -17.49 -7.85
N GLU A 91 -13.86 -16.17 -7.71
CA GLU A 91 -13.19 -15.29 -8.67
C GLU A 91 -11.66 -15.36 -8.64
N LYS A 92 -11.07 -16.03 -7.64
CA LYS A 92 -9.62 -16.23 -7.51
C LYS A 92 -8.80 -14.94 -7.65
N CYS A 93 -9.29 -13.83 -7.09
CA CYS A 93 -8.60 -12.54 -6.98
C CYS A 93 -8.42 -12.13 -5.51
N CYS A 94 -7.49 -11.21 -5.20
CA CYS A 94 -7.28 -10.76 -3.83
C CYS A 94 -8.33 -9.73 -3.42
N ILE A 95 -8.97 -9.96 -2.27
CA ILE A 95 -9.98 -9.09 -1.67
C ILE A 95 -9.50 -8.59 -0.30
N PRO A 96 -9.65 -7.28 -0.01
CA PRO A 96 -9.28 -6.75 1.29
C PRO A 96 -10.30 -7.10 2.36
N SER A 97 -9.87 -6.98 3.61
CA SER A 97 -10.72 -7.17 4.79
C SER A 97 -11.77 -6.06 4.96
N THR A 98 -11.55 -4.89 4.39
CA THR A 98 -12.42 -3.70 4.46
C THR A 98 -12.47 -2.95 3.12
N GLU A 99 -13.44 -2.06 2.92
CA GLU A 99 -13.57 -1.24 1.70
C GLU A 99 -12.32 -0.41 1.40
N THR A 100 -11.50 -0.14 2.42
CA THR A 100 -10.33 0.72 2.37
C THR A 100 -9.20 0.05 3.14
N ALA A 101 -8.23 -0.52 2.44
CA ALA A 101 -7.15 -1.30 3.06
C ALA A 101 -5.77 -0.93 2.49
N PRO A 102 -4.69 -1.05 3.29
CA PRO A 102 -3.33 -0.95 2.76
C PRO A 102 -3.07 -2.05 1.72
N CYS A 103 -2.37 -1.69 0.64
CA CYS A 103 -1.91 -2.65 -0.36
C CYS A 103 -0.39 -2.89 -0.20
N ASP A 104 0.00 -3.78 0.72
CA ASP A 104 1.40 -4.15 0.94
C ASP A 104 1.69 -5.55 0.40
N CYS A 105 2.36 -5.64 -0.75
CA CYS A 105 2.80 -6.92 -1.32
C CYS A 105 4.13 -7.43 -0.74
N GLY A 106 4.82 -6.63 0.06
CA GLY A 106 6.18 -6.87 0.51
C GLY A 106 7.24 -6.54 -0.54
N GLU A 107 8.50 -6.44 -0.08
CA GLU A 107 9.63 -5.95 -0.90
C GLU A 107 10.00 -6.85 -2.09
N GLY A 108 9.62 -8.14 -2.06
CA GLY A 108 9.90 -9.12 -3.12
C GLY A 108 8.78 -9.28 -4.16
N TYR A 109 7.67 -8.54 -4.01
CA TYR A 109 6.51 -8.65 -4.89
C TYR A 109 6.01 -7.27 -5.35
N THR A 110 5.09 -7.25 -6.31
CA THR A 110 4.44 -6.02 -6.77
C THR A 110 3.00 -6.28 -7.11
N TYR A 111 2.12 -5.36 -6.72
CA TYR A 111 0.71 -5.46 -7.04
C TYR A 111 0.50 -5.33 -8.55
N ASN A 112 -0.09 -6.35 -9.15
CA ASN A 112 -0.51 -6.38 -10.54
C ASN A 112 -2.00 -6.02 -10.60
N ASP A 113 -2.28 -4.83 -11.14
CA ASP A 113 -3.63 -4.31 -11.24
C ASP A 113 -4.51 -5.07 -12.24
N GLN A 114 -3.91 -5.79 -13.19
CA GLN A 114 -4.64 -6.56 -14.21
C GLN A 114 -5.20 -7.87 -13.68
N ASN A 115 -4.47 -8.53 -12.76
CA ASN A 115 -4.91 -9.79 -12.15
C ASN A 115 -5.38 -9.60 -10.69
N LYS A 116 -5.14 -8.41 -10.11
CA LYS A 116 -5.49 -7.98 -8.75
C LYS A 116 -4.82 -8.87 -7.69
N LYS A 117 -3.53 -9.18 -7.89
CA LYS A 117 -2.67 -10.02 -7.02
C LYS A 117 -1.26 -9.43 -6.91
N CYS A 118 -0.42 -9.99 -6.04
CA CYS A 118 1.00 -9.67 -5.98
C CYS A 118 1.82 -10.65 -6.82
N ASP A 119 2.53 -10.12 -7.81
CA ASP A 119 3.44 -10.90 -8.64
C ASP A 119 4.86 -10.78 -8.12
N LYS A 120 5.61 -11.88 -8.15
CA LYS A 120 7.01 -11.90 -7.71
C LYS A 120 7.86 -10.99 -8.59
N VAL A 121 8.67 -10.14 -7.97
CA VAL A 121 9.60 -9.30 -8.71
C VAL A 121 10.64 -10.19 -9.39
N GLN A 122 10.73 -10.05 -10.72
CA GLN A 122 11.67 -10.80 -11.53
C GLN A 122 13.07 -10.21 -11.41
N GLY A 123 14.08 -11.07 -11.29
CA GLY A 123 15.49 -10.72 -11.32
C GLY A 123 16.37 -11.97 -11.42
N ASN A 124 17.60 -11.81 -11.92
CA ASN A 124 18.55 -12.90 -12.06
C ASN A 124 19.31 -13.09 -10.75
N CYS A 125 18.71 -13.85 -9.83
CA CYS A 125 19.33 -14.21 -8.57
C CYS A 125 19.68 -15.71 -8.52
N PRO A 126 20.81 -16.08 -7.90
CA PRO A 126 21.12 -17.46 -7.56
C PRO A 126 20.03 -18.12 -6.71
N ASP A 127 20.02 -19.45 -6.67
CA ASP A 127 19.12 -20.21 -5.79
C ASP A 127 19.26 -19.76 -4.32
N ASN A 128 18.12 -19.74 -3.60
CA ASN A 128 17.99 -19.24 -2.21
C ASN A 128 18.21 -17.73 -2.02
N GLN A 129 18.23 -16.96 -3.10
CA GLN A 129 18.20 -15.51 -3.08
C GLN A 129 16.97 -14.98 -3.82
N TRP A 130 16.59 -13.73 -3.53
CA TRP A 130 15.49 -13.06 -4.21
C TRP A 130 15.91 -11.64 -4.60
N TYR A 131 15.32 -11.13 -5.68
CA TYR A 131 15.67 -9.82 -6.20
C TYR A 131 14.96 -8.72 -5.43
N HIS A 132 15.72 -7.87 -4.75
CA HIS A 132 15.22 -6.70 -4.06
C HIS A 132 15.32 -5.48 -4.95
N ARG A 133 14.17 -5.01 -5.45
CA ARG A 133 14.10 -3.90 -6.41
C ARG A 133 14.74 -2.61 -5.89
N ARG A 134 14.50 -2.27 -4.62
CA ARG A 134 14.92 -1.00 -4.00
C ARG A 134 16.44 -0.88 -3.91
N SER A 135 17.14 -1.95 -3.55
CA SER A 135 18.62 -1.98 -3.56
C SER A 135 19.21 -2.43 -4.89
N SER A 136 18.37 -2.87 -5.84
CA SER A 136 18.79 -3.45 -7.12
C SER A 136 19.81 -4.60 -6.94
N SER A 137 19.63 -5.41 -5.90
CA SER A 137 20.54 -6.50 -5.54
C SER A 137 19.79 -7.77 -5.14
N CYS A 138 20.47 -8.91 -5.19
CA CYS A 138 19.94 -10.16 -4.65
C CYS A 138 20.18 -10.21 -3.15
N ILE A 139 19.13 -10.53 -2.39
CA ILE A 139 19.18 -10.68 -0.94
C ILE A 139 19.01 -12.16 -0.62
N ASP A 140 19.81 -12.65 0.32
CA ASP A 140 19.70 -14.01 0.80
C ASP A 140 18.64 -14.12 1.90
N ASN A 141 18.03 -15.30 2.02
CA ASN A 141 17.10 -15.59 3.11
C ASN A 141 17.84 -15.95 4.42
N SER A 142 19.16 -15.75 4.51
CA SER A 142 19.93 -16.18 5.68
C SER A 142 19.74 -15.21 6.83
N LYS A 143 19.89 -15.71 8.06
CA LYS A 143 19.74 -14.92 9.28
C LYS A 143 20.69 -13.70 9.29
N PRO A 144 20.25 -12.58 9.87
CA PRO A 144 21.06 -11.37 9.99
C PRO A 144 22.34 -11.63 10.79
N SER A 145 23.37 -10.84 10.50
CA SER A 145 24.56 -10.73 11.35
C SER A 145 24.23 -9.89 12.59
N ASP A 146 24.87 -10.17 13.72
CA ASP A 146 24.67 -9.40 14.95
C ASP A 146 24.93 -7.90 14.70
N PRO A 147 24.05 -6.99 15.18
CA PRO A 147 24.21 -5.56 14.95
C PRO A 147 25.45 -5.03 15.69
N ILE A 148 26.41 -4.47 14.94
CA ILE A 148 27.55 -3.71 15.48
C ILE A 148 27.34 -2.25 15.08
N SER A 149 26.30 -1.55 15.56
CA SER A 149 26.17 -0.12 15.27
C SER A 149 25.06 0.61 16.02
N ASP A 150 25.21 1.94 16.14
CA ASP A 150 24.17 2.92 16.50
C ASP A 150 23.12 3.15 15.38
N ILE A 151 23.11 2.30 14.35
CA ILE A 151 22.18 2.36 13.21
C ILE A 151 20.85 1.70 13.57
N LEU A 152 19.76 2.41 13.32
CA LEU A 152 18.40 1.92 13.54
C LEU A 152 17.76 1.45 12.24
N CYS A 153 17.04 0.34 12.32
CA CYS A 153 16.21 -0.18 11.24
C CYS A 153 14.72 -0.09 11.56
N PRO A 154 13.84 -0.19 10.55
CA PRO A 154 12.41 -0.31 10.78
C PRO A 154 12.11 -1.44 11.76
N LEU A 155 11.11 -1.23 12.62
CA LEU A 155 10.79 -2.11 13.73
C LEU A 155 10.27 -3.49 13.31
N VAL A 156 9.81 -3.63 12.06
CA VAL A 156 9.12 -4.84 11.58
C VAL A 156 9.71 -5.29 10.26
N GLY A 157 10.28 -6.49 10.21
CA GLY A 157 10.73 -7.15 8.99
C GLY A 157 11.98 -6.56 8.32
N TRP A 158 12.74 -5.72 9.04
CA TRP A 158 14.01 -5.17 8.56
C TRP A 158 15.12 -5.46 9.57
N VAL A 159 16.29 -5.79 9.04
CA VAL A 159 17.47 -6.17 9.82
C VAL A 159 18.68 -5.38 9.37
N LEU A 160 19.59 -5.08 10.30
CA LEU A 160 20.85 -4.43 9.97
C LEU A 160 21.80 -5.46 9.34
N ARG A 161 22.27 -5.19 8.12
CA ARG A 161 23.38 -5.91 7.50
C ARG A 161 24.46 -4.92 7.11
N SER A 162 25.66 -5.13 7.66
CA SER A 162 26.76 -4.17 7.55
C SER A 162 26.37 -2.79 8.10
N ASP A 163 26.18 -1.81 7.23
CA ASP A 163 25.87 -0.41 7.56
C ASP A 163 24.49 0.04 7.03
N ARG A 164 23.63 -0.90 6.65
CA ARG A 164 22.34 -0.62 6.03
C ARG A 164 21.26 -1.62 6.45
N CYS A 165 20.02 -1.15 6.46
CA CYS A 165 18.87 -1.98 6.73
C CYS A 165 18.45 -2.70 5.45
N GLU A 166 18.31 -4.01 5.58
CA GLU A 166 17.81 -4.89 4.54
C GLU A 166 16.54 -5.59 5.00
N PRO A 167 15.61 -5.88 4.09
CA PRO A 167 14.43 -6.69 4.40
C PRO A 167 14.86 -8.08 4.87
N GLU A 168 14.18 -8.61 5.88
CA GLU A 168 14.47 -9.93 6.44
C GLU A 168 14.19 -11.06 5.44
N ASN A 169 13.16 -10.89 4.61
CA ASN A 169 12.74 -11.80 3.55
C ASN A 169 11.89 -11.09 2.47
N GLU A 170 11.52 -11.80 1.40
CA GLU A 170 10.72 -11.29 0.27
C GLU A 170 9.31 -10.76 0.67
N HIS A 171 8.80 -11.18 1.83
CA HIS A 171 7.53 -10.69 2.37
C HIS A 171 7.72 -9.58 3.41
N SER A 172 8.91 -9.00 3.56
CA SER A 172 9.12 -7.88 4.50
C SER A 172 8.26 -6.69 4.09
N PRO A 173 7.60 -6.00 5.04
CA PRO A 173 6.79 -4.83 4.71
C PRO A 173 7.68 -3.69 4.25
N GLU A 174 7.07 -2.66 3.70
CA GLU A 174 7.79 -1.43 3.40
C GLU A 174 8.39 -0.79 4.68
N PRO A 175 9.51 -0.04 4.57
CA PRO A 175 10.28 0.45 5.71
C PRO A 175 9.66 1.71 6.35
N SER A 176 8.36 1.71 6.61
CA SER A 176 7.61 2.87 7.11
C SER A 176 7.61 3.01 8.64
N THR A 177 8.01 1.96 9.37
CA THR A 177 7.86 1.90 10.84
C THR A 177 9.20 2.09 11.55
N CYS A 178 9.80 3.28 11.43
CA CYS A 178 11.03 3.60 12.16
C CYS A 178 10.76 3.79 13.67
N PRO A 179 11.78 3.60 14.54
CA PRO A 179 11.67 3.92 15.96
C PRO A 179 11.26 5.37 16.20
N GLU A 180 10.66 5.65 17.37
CA GLU A 180 10.15 6.98 17.70
C GLU A 180 11.22 8.05 17.49
N GLY A 181 10.81 9.15 16.85
CA GLY A 181 11.69 10.27 16.52
C GLY A 181 12.57 10.06 15.29
N HIS A 182 12.59 8.88 14.65
CA HIS A 182 13.41 8.61 13.47
C HIS A 182 12.56 8.49 12.21
N GLU A 183 13.12 8.86 11.07
CA GLU A 183 12.47 8.74 9.76
C GLU A 183 13.31 7.85 8.84
N TRP A 184 12.64 7.15 7.93
CA TRP A 184 13.33 6.33 6.94
C TRP A 184 14.08 7.21 5.95
N SER A 185 15.37 6.95 5.77
CA SER A 185 16.21 7.59 4.77
C SER A 185 16.43 6.62 3.60
N PRO A 186 15.82 6.86 2.43
CA PRO A 186 16.02 6.01 1.25
C PRO A 186 17.46 6.01 0.73
N GLN A 187 18.22 7.06 1.00
CA GLN A 187 19.61 7.19 0.53
C GLN A 187 20.57 6.33 1.33
N SER A 188 20.41 6.31 2.66
CA SER A 188 21.25 5.50 3.55
C SER A 188 20.67 4.11 3.81
N CYS A 189 19.42 3.86 3.42
CA CYS A 189 18.66 2.65 3.77
C CYS A 189 18.63 2.41 5.29
N THR A 190 18.41 3.47 6.08
CA THR A 190 18.41 3.40 7.55
C THR A 190 17.35 4.33 8.13
N CYS A 191 16.95 4.05 9.37
CA CYS A 191 16.18 5.01 10.17
C CYS A 191 17.16 6.02 10.78
N GLY A 192 17.02 7.29 10.40
CA GLY A 192 17.90 8.37 10.84
C GLY A 192 17.16 9.70 10.97
N GLY A 193 17.88 10.75 11.33
CA GLY A 193 17.32 12.11 11.23
C GLY A 193 16.32 12.52 12.32
N GLY A 194 16.40 11.92 13.51
CA GLY A 194 15.71 12.42 14.70
C GLY A 194 16.32 13.69 15.29
N GLY A 195 16.51 14.71 14.46
CA GLY A 195 16.88 16.03 14.94
C GLY A 195 15.69 16.72 15.60
N SER A 196 15.95 17.40 16.72
CA SER A 196 15.04 18.36 17.35
C SER A 196 14.35 19.27 16.30
N PRO A 197 13.13 19.79 16.53
CA PRO A 197 12.43 20.67 15.58
C PRO A 197 13.30 21.80 14.98
N SER A 198 14.31 22.27 15.72
CA SER A 198 15.30 23.25 15.27
C SER A 198 16.27 22.74 14.20
N GLN A 199 16.63 21.46 14.19
CA GLN A 199 17.49 20.84 13.18
C GLN A 199 16.72 20.54 11.87
N ARG A 200 15.42 20.23 11.96
CA ARG A 200 14.53 20.10 10.79
C ARG A 200 14.41 21.41 10.01
N ALA A 201 14.40 22.56 10.71
CA ALA A 201 14.38 23.89 10.11
C ALA A 201 15.70 24.27 9.39
N LEU A 202 16.83 23.70 9.79
CA LEU A 202 18.13 23.92 9.15
C LEU A 202 18.31 23.08 7.88
N ALA A 203 17.81 21.84 7.86
CA ALA A 203 17.80 21.00 6.67
C ALA A 203 16.94 21.61 5.54
N ALA A 204 15.75 22.12 5.88
CA ALA A 204 14.87 22.83 4.94
C ALA A 204 15.48 24.12 4.36
N ARG A 205 16.45 24.74 5.05
CA ARG A 205 17.19 25.92 4.54
C ARG A 205 18.33 25.55 3.60
N HIS A 206 18.89 24.34 3.72
CA HIS A 206 19.97 23.87 2.84
C HIS A 206 19.47 23.21 1.54
N THR A 207 18.20 22.77 1.48
CA THR A 207 17.63 22.07 0.31
C THR A 207 16.83 22.95 -0.65
N GLY A 208 16.75 24.27 -0.43
CA GLY A 208 16.39 25.24 -1.49
C GLY A 208 15.11 24.98 -2.31
N ILE A 209 14.15 24.19 -1.82
CA ILE A 209 12.89 23.92 -2.51
C ILE A 209 11.74 24.29 -1.58
N LEU A 210 11.31 25.53 -1.71
CA LEU A 210 10.05 26.04 -1.18
C LEU A 210 8.91 25.44 -2.01
N TYR A 211 8.16 24.48 -1.46
CA TYR A 211 6.77 24.26 -1.84
C TYR A 211 5.85 24.56 -0.65
N GLY A 212 5.38 25.81 -0.64
CA GLY A 212 4.03 26.22 -0.24
C GLY A 212 3.43 25.64 1.04
N ALA A 213 3.91 26.04 2.20
CA ALA A 213 3.08 26.05 3.40
C ALA A 213 2.03 27.18 3.27
N ASN A 214 0.85 26.86 2.76
CA ASN A 214 -0.30 27.76 2.82
C ASN A 214 -0.79 27.86 4.27
N SER A 215 -0.19 28.82 4.97
CA SER A 215 -0.71 29.66 6.04
C SER A 215 -2.22 29.50 6.33
N PHE A 216 -2.58 28.69 7.33
CA PHE A 216 -3.81 28.92 8.09
C PHE A 216 -3.57 30.10 9.04
N LYS A 217 -3.89 31.31 8.58
CA LYS A 217 -3.91 32.51 9.43
C LYS A 217 -5.22 32.53 10.20
N ALA A 218 -5.17 32.09 11.46
CA ALA A 218 -6.24 32.34 12.43
C ALA A 218 -6.46 33.86 12.55
N ARG A 219 -7.65 34.35 12.18
CA ARG A 219 -8.09 35.69 12.59
C ARG A 219 -8.56 35.59 14.04
N GLN A 220 -7.76 36.16 14.94
CA GLN A 220 -8.22 36.55 16.27
C GLN A 220 -9.34 37.59 16.12
N LEU A 221 -10.49 37.27 16.71
CA LEU A 221 -11.50 38.24 17.14
C LEU A 221 -11.04 38.84 18.47
N VAL A 222 -10.82 40.15 18.53
CA VAL A 222 -10.87 40.93 19.78
C VAL A 222 -11.39 42.33 19.45
N HIS A 223 -12.48 42.70 20.16
CA HIS A 223 -13.18 43.97 20.35
C HIS A 223 -12.92 45.18 19.43
#